data_AF-A0A3L7LYZ9-F1
#
_entry.id   AF-A0A3L7LYZ9-F1
#
_cell.length_a   1.000
_cell.length_b   1.000
_cell.length_c   1.000
_cell.angle_alpha   90.00
_cell.angle_beta   90.00
_cell.angle_gamma   90.00
#
_symmetry.space_group_name_H-M   'P 1'
#
loop_
_entity.id
_entity.type
_entity.pdbx_description
1 polymer ?
#
loop_
_entity_poly.entity_id
_entity_poly.type
_entity_poly.pdbx_seq_one_letter_code
_entity_poly.pdbx_strand_id
1 'polypeptide(L)'
;MTDNPQQTSLWNKLHIDVMLLFFVTLLLVYSALVVWSASGQDVGMMERKIAQIVMGLLVMLVMAQVPPRVYEAWAPYLYIF
;
A
#
# COMPACT_ATOMS: atom_id res chain seq x y z
N MET A 1 -9.74 -17.71 -38.67
CA MET A 1 -8.78 -17.01 -37.80
C MET A 1 -9.55 -15.89 -37.13
N THR A 2 -10.15 -16.15 -35.96
CA THR A 2 -10.94 -15.16 -35.23
C THR A 2 -10.06 -14.55 -34.17
N ASP A 3 -9.60 -13.33 -34.42
CA ASP A 3 -8.91 -12.49 -33.43
C ASP A 3 -9.93 -12.11 -32.36
N ASN A 4 -9.89 -12.81 -31.22
CA ASN A 4 -10.61 -12.39 -30.03
C ASN A 4 -9.75 -11.31 -29.36
N PRO A 5 -10.20 -10.04 -29.28
CA PRO A 5 -9.43 -9.00 -28.63
C PRO A 5 -9.22 -9.44 -27.19
N GLN A 6 -7.96 -9.74 -26.85
CA GLN A 6 -7.54 -10.02 -25.49
C GLN A 6 -8.08 -8.87 -24.65
N GLN A 7 -9.12 -9.13 -23.87
CA GLN A 7 -9.53 -8.27 -22.78
C GLN A 7 -8.32 -8.21 -21.87
N THR A 8 -7.45 -7.23 -22.08
CA THR A 8 -6.31 -6.95 -21.21
C THR A 8 -6.92 -6.49 -19.90
N SER A 9 -7.24 -7.50 -19.10
CA SER A 9 -7.90 -7.44 -17.82
C SER A 9 -7.24 -6.32 -17.03
N LEU A 10 -8.03 -5.39 -16.51
CA LEU A 10 -7.51 -4.33 -15.63
C LEU A 10 -6.71 -4.94 -14.46
N TRP A 11 -7.02 -6.18 -14.10
CA TRP A 11 -6.30 -7.06 -13.17
C TRP A 11 -4.86 -7.40 -13.59
N ASN A 12 -4.53 -7.37 -14.88
CA ASN A 12 -3.18 -7.60 -15.39
C ASN A 12 -2.31 -6.32 -15.37
N LYS A 13 -2.93 -5.14 -15.21
CA LYS A 13 -2.21 -3.86 -15.07
C LYS A 13 -2.06 -3.44 -13.60
N LEU A 14 -2.99 -3.86 -12.74
CA LEU A 14 -2.93 -3.59 -11.31
C LEU A 14 -1.99 -4.60 -10.63
N HIS A 15 -0.74 -4.21 -10.39
CA HIS A 15 0.28 -5.02 -9.67
C HIS A 15 0.01 -5.13 -8.14
N ILE A 16 -1.23 -4.96 -7.71
CA ILE A 16 -1.58 -4.98 -6.30
C ILE A 16 -2.06 -6.37 -5.95
N ASP A 17 -1.30 -7.06 -5.10
CA ASP A 17 -1.71 -8.30 -4.48
C ASP A 17 -2.83 -8.02 -3.46
N VAL A 18 -4.06 -8.28 -3.87
CA VAL A 18 -5.28 -8.04 -3.07
C VAL A 18 -5.26 -8.88 -1.78
N MET A 19 -4.69 -10.08 -1.81
CA MET A 19 -4.57 -10.93 -0.62
C MET A 19 -3.64 -10.27 0.41
N LEU A 20 -2.47 -9.81 -0.05
CA LEU A 20 -1.52 -9.12 0.83
C LEU A 20 -2.09 -7.81 1.37
N LEU A 21 -2.74 -7.02 0.51
CA LEU A 21 -3.39 -5.77 0.91
C LEU A 21 -4.47 -6.01 1.99
N PHE A 22 -5.23 -7.10 1.87
CA PHE A 22 -6.22 -7.49 2.88
C PHE A 22 -5.57 -7.76 4.24
N PHE A 23 -4.52 -8.58 4.29
CA PHE A 23 -3.80 -8.86 5.54
C PHE A 23 -3.14 -7.63 6.15
N VAL A 24 -2.54 -6.77 5.33
CA VAL A 24 -1.95 -5.50 5.78
C VAL A 24 -3.03 -4.59 6.37
N THR A 25 -4.18 -4.47 5.71
CA THR A 25 -5.29 -3.65 6.20
C THR A 25 -5.82 -4.17 7.54
N LEU A 26 -5.97 -5.49 7.68
CA LEU A 26 -6.39 -6.11 8.94
C LEU A 26 -5.40 -5.81 10.07
N LEU A 27 -4.09 -5.90 9.78
CA LEU A 27 -3.04 -5.56 10.73
C LEU A 27 -3.09 -4.08 11.14
N LEU A 28 -3.36 -3.16 10.20
CA LEU A 28 -3.45 -1.72 10.48
C LEU A 28 -4.68 -1.40 11.34
N VAL A 29 -5.83 -2.05 11.09
CA VAL A 29 -7.02 -1.93 11.94
C VAL A 29 -6.72 -2.42 13.35
N TYR A 30 -6.11 -3.60 13.48
CA TYR A 30 -5.69 -4.12 14.78
C TYR A 30 -4.72 -3.18 15.50
N SER A 31 -3.73 -2.62 14.78
CA SER A 31 -2.80 -1.63 15.31
C SER A 31 -3.52 -0.39 15.85
N ALA A 32 -4.54 0.10 15.14
CA ALA A 32 -5.34 1.24 15.57
C ALA A 32 -6.13 0.94 16.85
N LEU A 33 -6.71 -0.25 16.97
CA LEU A 33 -7.41 -0.70 18.19
C LEU A 33 -6.46 -0.81 19.38
N VAL A 34 -5.25 -1.34 19.17
CA VAL A 34 -4.22 -1.44 20.22
C VAL A 34 -3.80 -0.05 20.70
N VAL A 35 -3.56 0.89 19.77
CA VAL A 35 -3.20 2.28 20.12
C VAL A 35 -4.35 2.98 20.85
N TRP A 36 -5.59 2.78 20.42
CA TRP A 36 -6.77 3.31 21.12
C TRP A 36 -6.84 2.83 22.57
N SER A 37 -6.61 1.53 22.79
CA SER A 37 -6.58 0.92 24.12
C SER A 37 -5.41 1.46 24.97
N ALA A 38 -4.21 1.55 24.39
CA ALA A 38 -3.01 1.99 25.10
C ALA A 38 -2.98 3.50 25.40
N SER A 39 -3.65 4.31 24.57
CA SER A 39 -3.69 5.77 24.70
C SER A 39 -4.76 6.28 25.68
N GLY A 40 -5.55 5.38 26.28
CA GLY A 40 -6.61 5.78 27.20
C GLY A 40 -7.75 6.55 26.50
N GLN A 41 -8.06 6.19 25.24
CA GLN A 41 -9.09 6.84 24.42
C GLN A 41 -8.74 8.30 24.02
N ASP A 42 -7.45 8.63 23.91
CA ASP A 42 -7.00 9.92 23.41
C ASP A 42 -7.32 10.07 21.90
N VAL A 43 -8.27 10.96 21.62
CA VAL A 43 -8.72 11.27 20.26
C VAL A 43 -7.62 11.91 19.42
N GLY A 44 -6.77 12.74 20.01
CA GLY A 44 -5.67 13.42 19.30
C GLY A 44 -4.57 12.43 18.88
N MET A 45 -4.28 11.44 19.71
CA MET A 45 -3.36 10.36 19.34
C MET A 45 -3.96 9.48 18.22
N MET A 46 -5.26 9.20 18.29
CA MET A 46 -5.96 8.42 17.27
C MET A 46 -6.02 9.13 15.91
N GLU A 47 -6.28 10.44 15.90
CA GLU A 47 -6.27 11.25 14.67
C GLU A 47 -4.92 11.15 13.95
N ARG A 48 -3.82 11.32 14.69
CA ARG A 48 -2.46 11.18 14.14
C ARG A 48 -2.20 9.78 13.61
N LYS A 49 -2.65 8.74 14.34
CA LYS A 49 -2.50 7.34 13.93
C LYS A 49 -3.27 7.05 12.63
N ILE A 50 -4.50 7.52 12.52
CA ILE A 50 -5.33 7.36 11.30
C ILE A 50 -4.69 8.12 10.14
N ALA A 51 -4.28 9.36 10.34
CA ALA A 51 -3.61 10.15 9.30
C ALA A 51 -2.34 9.46 8.79
N GLN A 52 -1.53 8.89 9.70
CA GLN A 52 -0.34 8.11 9.34
C GLN A 52 -0.69 6.85 8.55
N ILE A 53 -1.72 6.11 8.95
CA ILE A 53 -2.19 4.90 8.24
C ILE A 53 -2.64 5.26 6.83
N VAL A 54 -3.49 6.29 6.68
CA VAL A 54 -4.00 6.72 5.38
C VAL A 54 -2.87 7.20 4.47
N MET A 55 -1.95 8.03 4.99
CA MET A 55 -0.81 8.50 4.23
C MET A 55 0.11 7.34 3.81
N GLY A 56 0.38 6.39 4.69
CA GLY A 56 1.16 5.19 4.38
C GLY A 56 0.53 4.33 3.29
N LEU A 57 -0.80 4.11 3.36
CA LEU A 57 -1.53 3.38 2.33
C LEU A 57 -1.50 4.11 0.98
N LEU A 58 -1.68 5.43 0.97
CA LEU A 58 -1.58 6.21 -0.26
C LEU A 58 -0.20 6.12 -0.90
N VAL A 59 0.88 6.25 -0.11
CA VAL A 59 2.26 6.10 -0.60
C VAL A 59 2.47 4.70 -1.17
N MET A 60 2.02 3.65 -0.46
CA MET A 60 2.10 2.28 -0.94
C MET A 60 1.37 2.09 -2.27
N LEU A 61 0.15 2.63 -2.42
CA LEU A 61 -0.62 2.53 -3.65
C LEU A 61 0.05 3.26 -4.81
N VAL A 62 0.61 4.45 -4.58
CA VAL A 62 1.36 5.21 -5.61
C VAL A 62 2.60 4.42 -6.03
N MET A 63 3.37 3.92 -5.07
CA MET A 63 4.58 3.13 -5.33
C MET A 63 4.25 1.81 -6.05
N ALA A 64 3.11 1.18 -5.75
CA ALA A 64 2.67 -0.04 -6.44
C ALA A 64 2.34 0.17 -7.93
N GLN A 65 2.05 1.40 -8.36
CA GLN A 65 1.86 1.73 -9.78
C GLN A 65 3.19 1.94 -10.52
N VAL A 66 4.29 2.15 -9.82
CA VAL A 66 5.61 2.37 -10.42
C VAL A 66 6.17 1.02 -10.91
N PRO A 67 6.56 0.89 -12.18
CA PRO A 67 7.06 -0.38 -12.70
C PRO A 67 8.42 -0.75 -12.11
N PRO A 68 8.73 -2.05 -11.93
CA PRO A 68 9.99 -2.55 -11.35
C PRO A 68 11.26 -1.96 -11.96
N ARG A 69 11.25 -1.65 -13.27
CA ARG A 69 12.39 -1.08 -14.01
C ARG A 69 12.85 0.28 -13.48
N VAL A 70 11.93 1.09 -12.94
CA VAL A 70 12.29 2.38 -12.34
C VAL A 70 13.07 2.15 -11.06
N TYR A 71 12.63 1.21 -10.22
CA TYR A 71 13.34 0.84 -9.00
C TYR A 71 14.74 0.27 -9.30
N GLU A 72 14.88 -0.54 -10.36
CA GLU A 72 16.17 -1.08 -10.80
C GLU A 72 17.14 0.04 -11.22
N ALA A 73 16.66 1.05 -11.95
CA ALA A 73 17.49 2.20 -12.35
C ALA A 73 17.90 3.09 -11.16
N TRP A 74 17.10 3.10 -10.08
CA TRP A 74 17.36 3.90 -8.88
C TRP A 74 18.20 3.17 -7.84
N ALA A 75 18.28 1.84 -7.91
CA ALA A 75 19.00 1.00 -6.95
C ALA A 75 20.47 1.42 -6.73
N PRO A 76 21.28 1.78 -7.76
CA PRO A 76 22.65 2.21 -7.53
C PRO A 76 22.74 3.50 -6.72
N TYR A 77 21.84 4.45 -6.98
CA TYR A 77 21.83 5.73 -6.28
C TYR A 77 21.36 5.58 -4.83
N LEU A 78 20.32 4.79 -4.58
CA LEU A 78 19.77 4.58 -3.22
C LEU A 78 20.65 3.69 -2.32
N TYR A 79 21.52 2.87 -2.90
CA TYR A 79 22.37 1.95 -2.14
C TYR A 79 23.76 2.53 -1.85
N ILE A 80 24.31 3.33 -2.78
CA ILE A 80 25.66 3.87 -2.67
C ILE A 80 25.68 5.24 -1.97
N PHE A 81 24.62 6.04 -2.14
CA PHE A 81 24.44 7.35 -1.51
C PHE A 81 23.48 7.27 -0.34
#